data_AF-A0A6A6E707-F1
#
_entry.id   AF-A0A6A6E707-F1
#
_cell.length_a   1.000
_cell.length_b   1.000
_cell.length_c   1.000
_cell.angle_alpha   90.00
_cell.angle_beta   90.00
_cell.angle_gamma   90.00
#
_symmetry.space_group_name_H-M   'P 1'
#
loop_
_entity.id
_entity.type
_entity.pdbx_description
1 polymer ?
#
loop_
_entity_poly.entity_id
_entity_poly.type
_entity_poly.pdbx_seq_one_letter_code
_entity_poly.pdbx_strand_id
1 'polypeptide(L)'
;MYMTIFFSTLVVAAIALPAPQTEPSPDSQGWKPAPNSVVTCDTTSDKIVSFYVGPQQEQVLGDACGEMMPPCASGNGDACPAVMDWELEGPATSTQSANVESAENGNKMSGWAVQFNVTPPPKIASTPVMWQYEECKGYFRRIVEKQLPEGCHNSMGSGIGSIKVGGDGSLKDAVFEIKIVKK
;
A
#
# COMPACT_ATOMS: atom_id res chain seq x y z
N MET A 1 77.39 -4.33 -24.15
CA MET A 1 76.67 -4.14 -22.88
C MET A 1 75.31 -3.54 -23.22
N TYR A 2 74.25 -4.33 -23.11
CA TYR A 2 72.87 -3.91 -23.39
C TYR A 2 72.35 -3.12 -22.18
N MET A 3 71.86 -1.91 -22.41
CA MET A 3 71.27 -1.05 -21.39
C MET A 3 69.77 -0.94 -21.66
N THR A 4 69.01 -1.70 -20.88
CA THR A 4 67.54 -1.80 -20.94
C THR A 4 66.92 -0.57 -20.28
N ILE A 5 66.08 0.19 -21.01
CA ILE A 5 65.25 1.25 -20.44
C ILE A 5 63.80 0.74 -20.42
N PHE A 6 63.29 0.49 -19.21
CA PHE A 6 61.90 0.15 -18.98
C PHE A 6 61.02 1.41 -19.07
N PHE A 7 60.02 1.39 -19.96
CA PHE A 7 58.92 2.36 -19.96
C PHE A 7 57.95 2.02 -18.81
N SER A 8 57.91 2.86 -17.78
CA SER A 8 56.87 2.84 -16.74
C SER A 8 55.56 3.39 -17.30
N THR A 9 54.58 2.52 -17.54
CA THR A 9 53.18 2.92 -17.75
C THR A 9 52.48 3.03 -16.40
N LEU A 10 52.15 4.27 -15.99
CA LEU A 10 51.26 4.54 -14.85
C LEU A 10 49.82 4.20 -15.26
N VAL A 11 49.29 3.08 -14.78
CA VAL A 11 47.86 2.76 -14.85
C VAL A 11 47.17 3.46 -13.68
N VAL A 12 46.47 4.56 -13.97
CA VAL A 12 45.56 5.18 -13.00
C VAL A 12 44.33 4.29 -12.91
N ALA A 13 44.25 3.46 -11.86
CA ALA A 13 43.02 2.75 -11.53
C ALA A 13 42.02 3.77 -10.97
N ALA A 14 41.08 4.21 -11.80
CA ALA A 14 39.92 4.95 -11.34
C ALA A 14 39.08 3.98 -10.49
N ILE A 15 39.17 4.11 -9.17
CA ILE A 15 38.28 3.41 -8.24
C ILE A 15 36.92 4.08 -8.40
N ALA A 16 36.07 3.53 -9.28
CA ALA A 16 34.65 3.83 -9.27
C ALA A 16 34.12 3.31 -7.92
N LEU A 17 34.08 4.19 -6.92
CA LEU A 17 33.34 3.96 -5.70
C LEU A 17 31.92 3.54 -6.12
N PRO A 18 31.43 2.36 -5.73
CA PRO A 18 30.03 2.06 -5.92
C PRO A 18 29.27 3.19 -5.21
N ALA A 19 28.50 3.96 -5.98
CA ALA A 19 27.55 4.88 -5.40
C ALA A 19 26.74 4.08 -4.37
N PRO A 20 26.47 4.62 -3.17
CA PRO A 20 25.59 3.95 -2.24
C PRO A 20 24.32 3.63 -3.01
N GLN A 21 24.05 2.33 -3.19
CA GLN A 21 22.74 1.89 -3.60
C GLN A 21 21.85 2.26 -2.42
N THR A 22 21.29 3.47 -2.47
CA THR A 22 20.06 3.76 -1.78
C THR A 22 19.10 2.73 -2.32
N GLU A 23 18.89 1.65 -1.56
CA GLU A 23 17.78 0.75 -1.83
C GLU A 23 16.56 1.65 -1.97
N PRO A 24 15.84 1.61 -3.10
CA PRO A 24 14.65 2.40 -3.23
C PRO A 24 13.76 2.03 -2.06
N SER A 25 13.49 3.02 -1.19
CA SER A 25 12.31 2.97 -0.34
C SER A 25 11.17 2.55 -1.26
N PRO A 26 10.36 1.53 -0.91
CA PRO A 26 9.25 1.06 -1.73
C PRO A 26 8.10 2.08 -1.83
N ASP A 27 8.40 3.38 -1.69
CA ASP A 27 7.59 4.50 -2.17
C ASP A 27 7.46 4.38 -3.70
N SER A 28 6.49 3.55 -4.08
CA SER A 28 5.63 3.59 -5.25
C SER A 28 6.26 3.93 -6.60
N GLN A 29 6.01 3.02 -7.54
CA GLN A 29 5.80 3.35 -8.95
C GLN A 29 4.72 4.44 -9.09
N GLY A 30 5.06 5.72 -8.93
CA GLY A 30 4.31 6.88 -9.41
C GLY A 30 2.88 7.11 -8.88
N TRP A 31 2.28 6.20 -8.11
CA TRP A 31 0.90 6.35 -7.64
C TRP A 31 0.81 7.49 -6.62
N LYS A 32 -0.22 8.33 -6.79
CA LYS A 32 -0.54 9.44 -5.90
C LYS A 32 -2.04 9.42 -5.61
N PRO A 33 -2.45 9.75 -4.38
CA PRO A 33 -3.87 9.86 -4.07
C PRO A 33 -4.50 10.98 -4.90
N ALA A 34 -5.78 10.81 -5.24
CA ALA A 34 -6.57 11.90 -5.83
C ALA A 34 -6.50 13.16 -4.94
N PRO A 35 -6.43 14.37 -5.53
CA PRO A 35 -6.35 15.61 -4.76
C PRO A 35 -7.56 15.76 -3.85
N ASN A 36 -7.38 16.41 -2.69
CA ASN A 36 -8.44 16.60 -1.69
C ASN A 36 -9.03 15.30 -1.11
N SER A 37 -8.34 14.16 -1.22
CA SER A 37 -8.71 12.96 -0.46
C SER A 37 -8.53 13.21 1.03
N VAL A 38 -9.50 12.80 1.85
CA VAL A 38 -9.55 13.10 3.28
C VAL A 38 -9.43 11.82 4.07
N VAL A 39 -8.46 11.76 4.98
CA VAL A 39 -8.31 10.65 5.93
C VAL A 39 -9.00 10.98 7.24
N THR A 40 -9.71 9.99 7.78
CA THR A 40 -10.29 10.01 9.12
C THR A 40 -9.78 8.79 9.88
N CYS A 41 -8.98 9.01 10.93
CA CYS A 41 -8.47 7.94 11.77
C CYS A 41 -9.40 7.67 12.95
N ASP A 42 -9.56 6.40 13.32
CA ASP A 42 -10.24 6.03 14.55
C ASP A 42 -9.30 6.26 15.73
N THR A 43 -9.52 7.36 16.43
CA THR A 43 -8.75 7.74 17.64
C THR A 43 -9.27 7.06 18.91
N THR A 44 -10.36 6.28 18.80
CA THR A 44 -10.99 5.59 19.94
C THR A 44 -10.60 4.12 20.03
N SER A 45 -10.03 3.55 18.96
CA SER A 45 -9.54 2.18 18.94
C SER A 45 -8.40 1.99 19.94
N ASP A 46 -8.51 0.95 20.76
CA ASP A 46 -7.47 0.44 21.65
C ASP A 46 -6.49 -0.51 20.93
N LYS A 47 -6.60 -0.62 19.60
CA LYS A 47 -5.85 -1.59 18.77
C LYS A 47 -5.23 -0.92 17.55
N ILE A 48 -4.07 -1.44 17.17
CA ILE A 48 -3.32 -1.07 15.98
C ILE A 48 -2.95 -2.30 15.17
N VAL A 49 -2.71 -2.11 13.88
CA VAL A 49 -2.13 -3.11 12.98
C VAL A 49 -0.61 -2.97 12.98
N SER A 50 0.08 -4.07 13.19
CA SER A 50 1.54 -4.13 13.19
C SER A 50 2.04 -4.95 12.01
N PHE A 51 2.91 -4.32 11.21
CA PHE A 51 3.60 -4.94 10.07
C PHE A 51 5.09 -5.17 10.35
N TYR A 52 5.59 -4.83 11.54
CA TYR A 52 6.99 -5.00 11.93
C TYR A 52 7.40 -6.46 12.14
N VAL A 53 6.45 -7.25 12.63
CA VAL A 53 6.61 -8.70 12.86
C VAL A 53 5.41 -9.38 12.21
N GLY A 54 5.62 -10.49 11.50
CA GLY A 54 4.54 -11.28 10.86
C GLY A 54 4.34 -10.98 9.36
N PRO A 55 3.09 -11.13 8.85
CA PRO A 55 2.78 -10.85 7.45
C PRO A 55 3.20 -9.43 7.05
N GLN A 56 3.91 -9.32 5.92
CA GLN A 56 4.42 -8.03 5.47
C GLN A 56 3.27 -7.16 4.96
N GLN A 57 3.39 -5.85 5.14
CA GLN A 57 2.37 -4.88 4.71
C GLN A 57 2.00 -5.08 3.24
N GLU A 58 3.00 -5.20 2.35
CA GLU A 58 2.75 -5.33 0.92
C GLU A 58 1.97 -6.61 0.57
N GLN A 59 2.26 -7.70 1.28
CA GLN A 59 1.53 -8.95 1.14
C GLN A 59 0.08 -8.78 1.61
N VAL A 60 -0.14 -8.23 2.81
CA VAL A 60 -1.49 -8.05 3.36
C VAL A 60 -2.35 -7.15 2.46
N LEU A 61 -1.79 -6.06 1.95
CA LEU A 61 -2.49 -5.15 1.04
C LEU A 61 -2.73 -5.80 -0.32
N GLY A 62 -1.77 -6.55 -0.84
CA GLY A 62 -1.90 -7.30 -2.09
C GLY A 62 -3.00 -8.36 -2.00
N ASP A 63 -2.97 -9.19 -0.96
CA ASP A 63 -3.97 -10.23 -0.71
C ASP A 63 -5.37 -9.62 -0.54
N ALA A 64 -5.49 -8.52 0.21
CA ALA A 64 -6.75 -7.81 0.39
C ALA A 64 -7.33 -7.31 -0.94
N CYS A 65 -6.52 -6.62 -1.75
CA CYS A 65 -6.97 -6.11 -3.05
C CYS A 65 -7.21 -7.22 -4.06
N GLY A 66 -6.44 -8.31 -4.00
CA GLY A 66 -6.64 -9.49 -4.84
C GLY A 66 -7.97 -10.21 -4.56
N GLU A 67 -8.45 -10.19 -3.32
CA GLU A 67 -9.77 -10.73 -2.96
C GLU A 67 -10.94 -9.81 -3.34
N MET A 68 -10.72 -8.49 -3.36
CA MET A 68 -11.76 -7.50 -3.69
C MET A 68 -11.89 -7.22 -5.19
N MET A 69 -10.94 -7.69 -5.99
CA MET A 69 -10.91 -7.49 -7.44
C MET A 69 -11.00 -8.83 -8.18
N PRO A 70 -11.35 -8.83 -9.48
CA PRO A 70 -11.31 -10.03 -10.29
C PRO A 70 -9.92 -10.70 -10.24
N PRO A 71 -9.80 -12.04 -10.26
CA PRO A 71 -8.52 -12.75 -10.09
C PRO A 71 -7.39 -12.29 -11.03
N CYS A 72 -7.79 -11.86 -12.23
CA CYS A 72 -6.93 -11.29 -13.27
C CYS A 72 -6.30 -9.94 -12.91
N ALA A 73 -6.90 -9.15 -12.02
CA ALA A 73 -6.43 -7.80 -11.69
C ALA A 73 -5.07 -7.77 -10.98
N SER A 74 -4.72 -8.83 -10.25
CA SER A 74 -3.48 -8.94 -9.47
C SER A 74 -2.25 -9.41 -10.28
N GLY A 75 -2.43 -9.76 -11.56
CA GLY A 75 -1.35 -10.26 -12.45
C GLY A 75 -0.92 -11.71 -12.21
N ASN A 76 -1.52 -12.42 -11.25
CA ASN A 76 -1.16 -13.80 -10.87
C ASN A 76 -2.12 -14.89 -11.43
N GLY A 77 -2.98 -14.55 -12.39
CA GLY A 77 -3.99 -15.45 -12.97
C GLY A 77 -4.10 -15.35 -14.50
N ASP A 78 -4.83 -16.29 -15.10
CA ASP A 78 -5.00 -16.54 -16.54
C ASP A 78 -5.08 -15.27 -17.42
N ALA A 79 -4.62 -15.42 -18.67
CA ALA A 79 -4.53 -14.40 -19.72
C ALA A 79 -5.64 -13.32 -19.62
N CYS A 80 -5.28 -12.20 -19.00
CA CYS A 80 -6.19 -11.09 -18.83
C CYS A 80 -6.34 -10.35 -20.16
N PRO A 81 -7.54 -9.84 -20.51
CA PRO A 81 -7.61 -8.77 -21.49
C PRO A 81 -6.73 -7.61 -20.96
N ALA A 82 -6.11 -6.84 -21.85
CA ALA A 82 -5.16 -5.77 -21.51
C ALA A 82 -5.79 -4.56 -20.80
N VAL A 83 -6.87 -4.77 -20.05
CA VAL A 83 -7.63 -3.74 -19.35
C VAL A 83 -7.12 -3.67 -17.92
N MET A 84 -6.62 -2.50 -17.55
CA MET A 84 -6.10 -2.20 -16.21
C MET A 84 -7.20 -1.68 -15.27
N ASP A 85 -8.36 -1.32 -15.83
CA ASP A 85 -9.51 -0.76 -15.14
C ASP A 85 -10.62 -1.81 -15.00
N TRP A 86 -11.05 -2.03 -13.77
CA TRP A 86 -12.13 -2.97 -13.43
C TRP A 86 -13.34 -2.21 -12.92
N GLU A 87 -14.53 -2.77 -13.04
CA GLU A 87 -15.72 -2.15 -12.44
C GLU A 87 -15.81 -2.50 -10.94
N LEU A 88 -16.04 -1.49 -10.10
CA LEU A 88 -16.45 -1.64 -8.71
C LEU A 88 -17.98 -1.76 -8.67
N GLU A 89 -18.49 -2.98 -8.87
CA GLU A 89 -19.93 -3.25 -9.04
C GLU A 89 -20.77 -2.84 -7.81
N GLY A 90 -20.16 -2.89 -6.63
CA GLY A 90 -20.76 -2.59 -5.34
C GLY A 90 -19.71 -2.50 -4.22
N PRO A 91 -20.15 -2.46 -2.95
CA PRO A 91 -19.23 -2.56 -1.83
C PRO A 91 -18.39 -3.84 -1.89
N ALA A 92 -17.09 -3.72 -1.65
CA ALA A 92 -16.15 -4.83 -1.62
C ALA A 92 -15.49 -4.93 -0.25
N THR A 93 -15.27 -6.16 0.22
CA THR A 93 -14.69 -6.43 1.53
C THR A 93 -13.73 -7.60 1.43
N SER A 94 -12.59 -7.48 2.12
CA SER A 94 -11.65 -8.58 2.34
C SER A 94 -11.23 -8.60 3.81
N THR A 95 -10.98 -9.79 4.36
CA THR A 95 -10.53 -9.94 5.76
C THR A 95 -9.22 -10.70 5.79
N GLN A 96 -8.14 -9.99 6.13
CA GLN A 96 -6.80 -10.54 6.13
C GLN A 96 -6.30 -10.85 7.53
N SER A 97 -5.44 -11.87 7.60
CA SER A 97 -4.66 -12.12 8.80
C SER A 97 -3.46 -11.17 8.84
N ALA A 98 -3.49 -10.22 9.76
CA ALA A 98 -2.34 -9.39 10.13
C ALA A 98 -2.14 -9.44 11.64
N ASN A 99 -0.97 -9.00 12.11
CA ASN A 99 -0.74 -8.87 13.55
C ASN A 99 -1.47 -7.64 14.07
N VAL A 100 -2.21 -7.83 15.15
CA VAL A 100 -2.90 -6.78 15.89
C VAL A 100 -2.21 -6.64 17.23
N GLU A 101 -1.95 -5.41 17.64
CA GLU A 101 -1.35 -5.07 18.92
C GLU A 101 -2.24 -4.09 19.68
N SER A 102 -2.12 -4.08 21.01
CA SER A 102 -2.75 -3.05 21.83
C SER A 102 -2.07 -1.71 21.60
N ALA A 103 -2.87 -0.68 21.35
CA ALA A 103 -2.39 0.70 21.18
C ALA A 103 -1.73 1.27 22.46
N GLU A 104 -2.05 0.70 23.63
CA GLU A 104 -1.55 1.18 24.93
C GLU A 104 -0.12 0.72 25.21
N ASN A 105 0.19 -0.53 24.90
CA ASN A 105 1.44 -1.17 25.33
C ASN A 105 2.16 -1.97 24.24
N GLY A 106 1.64 -2.03 23.02
CA GLY A 106 2.24 -2.78 21.91
C GLY A 106 2.17 -4.31 22.05
N ASN A 107 1.42 -4.82 23.03
CA ASN A 107 1.31 -6.27 23.21
C ASN A 107 0.47 -6.89 22.10
N LYS A 108 0.98 -7.98 21.52
CA LYS A 108 0.28 -8.77 20.50
C LYS A 108 -1.06 -9.29 21.03
N MET A 109 -2.10 -9.13 20.24
CA MET A 109 -3.45 -9.59 20.52
C MET A 109 -3.84 -10.73 19.56
N SER A 110 -4.17 -11.89 20.11
CA SER A 110 -4.69 -13.03 19.34
C SER A 110 -6.20 -12.95 19.11
N GLY A 111 -6.71 -13.62 18.07
CA GLY A 111 -8.16 -13.71 17.79
C GLY A 111 -8.72 -12.52 17.01
N TRP A 112 -7.86 -11.69 16.43
CA TRP A 112 -8.22 -10.53 15.63
C TRP A 112 -7.74 -10.68 14.19
N ALA A 113 -8.44 -10.02 13.27
CA ALA A 113 -8.12 -9.89 11.86
C ALA A 113 -8.30 -8.43 11.42
N VAL A 114 -7.78 -8.10 10.25
CA VAL A 114 -7.91 -6.77 9.65
C VAL A 114 -8.85 -6.87 8.47
N GLN A 115 -9.95 -6.14 8.53
CA GLN A 115 -10.93 -6.05 7.46
C GLN A 115 -10.69 -4.79 6.65
N PHE A 116 -10.60 -4.96 5.33
CA PHE A 116 -10.49 -3.92 4.33
C PHE A 116 -11.83 -3.80 3.62
N ASN A 117 -12.39 -2.59 3.58
CA ASN A 117 -13.67 -2.30 2.97
C ASN A 117 -13.50 -1.20 1.92
N VAL A 118 -14.19 -1.34 0.80
CA VAL A 118 -14.32 -0.32 -0.23
C VAL A 118 -15.81 -0.08 -0.45
N THR A 119 -16.26 1.14 -0.18
CA THR A 119 -17.62 1.56 -0.50
C THR A 119 -17.58 2.46 -1.74
N PRO A 120 -18.26 2.09 -2.85
CA PRO A 120 -18.30 2.92 -4.04
C PRO A 120 -19.04 4.25 -3.75
N PRO A 121 -18.81 5.28 -4.57
CA PRO A 121 -19.58 6.50 -4.48
C PRO A 121 -21.07 6.26 -4.78
N PRO A 122 -21.97 7.15 -4.33
CA PRO A 122 -23.38 7.07 -4.67
C PRO A 122 -23.56 7.01 -6.19
N LYS A 123 -24.21 5.95 -6.71
CA LYS A 123 -24.39 5.76 -8.15
C LYS A 123 -25.19 6.93 -8.74
N ILE A 124 -24.52 7.79 -9.50
CA ILE A 124 -25.20 8.66 -10.46
C ILE A 124 -25.51 7.75 -11.64
N ALA A 125 -26.79 7.54 -11.93
CA ALA A 125 -27.23 6.55 -12.90
C ALA A 125 -26.45 6.69 -14.23
N SER A 126 -25.86 5.59 -14.69
CA SER A 126 -25.24 5.34 -16.02
C SER A 126 -23.70 5.29 -16.10
N THR A 127 -22.93 5.70 -15.09
CA THR A 127 -21.45 5.65 -15.17
C THR A 127 -20.90 4.54 -14.27
N PRO A 128 -20.21 3.51 -14.82
CA PRO A 128 -19.54 2.52 -13.99
C PRO A 128 -18.41 3.17 -13.19
N VAL A 129 -18.26 2.74 -11.94
CA VAL A 129 -17.13 3.14 -11.10
C VAL A 129 -15.97 2.24 -11.46
N MET A 130 -14.94 2.79 -12.07
CA MET A 130 -13.77 2.07 -12.52
C MET A 130 -12.62 2.26 -11.54
N TRP A 131 -11.87 1.20 -11.30
CA TRP A 131 -10.71 1.23 -10.40
C TRP A 131 -9.62 0.25 -10.81
N GLN A 132 -8.39 0.60 -10.45
CA GLN A 132 -7.19 -0.18 -10.72
C GLN A 132 -6.67 -0.87 -9.46
N TYR A 133 -5.93 -1.95 -9.65
CA TYR A 133 -5.27 -2.66 -8.54
C TYR A 133 -4.33 -1.76 -7.74
N GLU A 134 -3.60 -0.87 -8.42
CA GLU A 134 -2.73 0.10 -7.77
C GLU A 134 -3.51 1.19 -7.02
N GLU A 135 -4.73 1.54 -7.43
CA GLU A 135 -5.60 2.42 -6.65
C GLU A 135 -6.06 1.74 -5.38
N CYS A 136 -6.50 0.48 -5.46
CA CYS A 136 -6.86 -0.30 -4.28
C CYS A 136 -5.73 -0.32 -3.25
N LYS A 137 -4.53 -0.73 -3.67
CA LYS A 137 -3.36 -0.79 -2.79
C LYS A 137 -2.94 0.59 -2.31
N GLY A 138 -2.90 1.58 -3.19
CA GLY A 138 -2.43 2.92 -2.89
C GLY A 138 -3.25 3.60 -1.80
N TYR A 139 -4.58 3.50 -1.86
CA TYR A 139 -5.44 4.11 -0.85
C TYR A 139 -5.30 3.45 0.53
N PHE A 140 -5.29 2.11 0.60
CA PHE A 140 -5.06 1.42 1.88
C PHE A 140 -3.64 1.65 2.42
N ARG A 141 -2.63 1.61 1.54
CA ARG A 141 -1.24 1.90 1.90
C ARG A 141 -1.11 3.28 2.53
N ARG A 142 -1.77 4.29 1.96
CA ARG A 142 -1.76 5.65 2.50
C ARG A 142 -2.32 5.72 3.92
N ILE A 143 -3.39 4.98 4.22
CA ILE A 143 -3.93 4.88 5.59
C ILE A 143 -2.88 4.29 6.54
N VAL A 144 -2.19 3.22 6.16
CA VAL A 144 -1.32 2.49 7.10
C VAL A 144 0.10 3.04 7.23
N GLU A 145 0.63 3.73 6.21
CA GLU A 145 2.02 4.21 6.19
C GLU A 145 2.19 5.67 6.60
N LYS A 146 1.21 6.53 6.29
CA LYS A 146 1.37 7.97 6.51
C LYS A 146 0.84 8.34 7.88
N GLN A 147 1.45 9.35 8.50
CA GLN A 147 0.97 9.92 9.76
C GLN A 147 -0.15 10.92 9.51
N LEU A 148 -0.85 11.35 10.58
CA LEU A 148 -1.85 12.42 10.49
C LEU A 148 -1.23 13.70 9.88
N PRO A 149 -1.97 14.42 9.02
CA PRO A 149 -3.37 14.20 8.61
C PRO A 149 -3.54 13.27 7.39
N GLU A 150 -2.46 12.66 6.91
CA GLU A 150 -2.40 11.97 5.62
C GLU A 150 -2.66 10.46 5.70
N GLY A 151 -2.61 9.91 6.90
CA GLY A 151 -2.80 8.51 7.23
C GLY A 151 -2.93 8.34 8.74
N CYS A 152 -3.00 7.09 9.18
CA CYS A 152 -3.25 6.70 10.56
C CYS A 152 -2.04 6.03 11.23
N HIS A 153 -0.87 6.10 10.62
CA HIS A 153 0.37 5.63 11.23
C HIS A 153 0.76 6.50 12.43
N ASN A 154 1.25 5.86 13.49
CA ASN A 154 1.79 6.51 14.68
C ASN A 154 3.07 5.80 15.14
N SER A 155 3.65 6.22 16.27
CA SER A 155 4.89 5.66 16.79
C SER A 155 4.82 4.18 17.19
N MET A 156 3.62 3.66 17.45
CA MET A 156 3.39 2.27 17.84
C MET A 156 3.12 1.37 16.63
N GLY A 157 2.49 1.90 15.58
CA GLY A 157 2.18 1.15 14.37
C GLY A 157 1.11 1.81 13.52
N SER A 158 0.42 1.02 12.71
CA SER A 158 -0.63 1.51 11.81
C SER A 158 -1.98 1.52 12.52
N GLY A 159 -2.50 2.71 12.83
CA GLY A 159 -3.88 2.88 13.26
C GLY A 159 -4.88 2.48 12.16
N ILE A 160 -6.16 2.40 12.54
CA ILE A 160 -7.27 2.10 11.63
C ILE A 160 -8.06 3.38 11.32
N GLY A 161 -8.88 3.34 10.27
CA GLY A 161 -9.62 4.51 9.81
C GLY A 161 -10.09 4.36 8.38
N SER A 162 -10.41 5.49 7.75
CA SER A 162 -10.85 5.54 6.37
C SER A 162 -10.21 6.68 5.60
N ILE A 163 -10.18 6.55 4.28
CA ILE A 163 -9.90 7.62 3.34
C ILE A 163 -11.08 7.76 2.39
N LYS A 164 -11.66 8.96 2.35
CA LYS A 164 -12.64 9.36 1.35
C LYS A 164 -11.91 9.96 0.16
N VAL A 165 -12.11 9.40 -1.02
CA VAL A 165 -11.44 9.81 -2.25
C VAL A 165 -11.97 11.17 -2.72
N GLY A 166 -11.05 12.09 -2.98
CA GLY A 166 -11.35 13.41 -3.54
C GLY A 166 -11.26 13.45 -5.08
N GLY A 167 -10.96 14.64 -5.60
CA GLY A 167 -10.75 14.86 -7.04
C GLY A 167 -12.02 14.73 -7.87
N ASP A 168 -11.83 14.45 -9.16
CA ASP A 168 -12.89 14.34 -10.17
C ASP A 168 -12.80 13.01 -10.96
N GLY A 169 -12.06 12.04 -10.44
CA GLY A 169 -11.91 10.70 -11.03
C GLY A 169 -13.10 9.79 -10.76
N SER A 170 -13.05 8.56 -11.31
CA SER A 170 -14.14 7.59 -11.18
C SER A 170 -14.41 7.18 -9.73
N LEU A 171 -13.36 7.15 -8.89
CA LEU A 171 -13.45 6.87 -7.47
C LEU A 171 -13.86 8.06 -6.60
N LYS A 172 -14.15 9.25 -7.15
CA LYS A 172 -14.55 10.42 -6.35
C LYS A 172 -15.69 10.05 -5.38
N ASP A 173 -15.52 10.39 -4.10
CA ASP A 173 -16.41 10.06 -2.98
C ASP A 173 -16.46 8.58 -2.56
N ALA A 174 -15.70 7.68 -3.20
CA ALA A 174 -15.48 6.32 -2.68
C ALA A 174 -14.81 6.38 -1.30
N VAL A 175 -15.08 5.38 -0.47
CA VAL A 175 -14.49 5.26 0.87
C VAL A 175 -13.74 3.96 0.98
N PHE A 176 -12.43 4.06 1.24
CA PHE A 176 -11.59 2.92 1.61
C PHE A 176 -11.43 2.94 3.12
N GLU A 177 -11.70 1.82 3.78
CA GLU A 177 -11.74 1.74 5.23
C GLU A 177 -11.03 0.48 5.73
N ILE A 178 -10.28 0.63 6.82
CA ILE A 178 -9.61 -0.44 7.54
C ILE A 178 -10.27 -0.56 8.91
N LYS A 179 -10.62 -1.79 9.30
CA LYS A 179 -11.16 -2.14 10.62
C LYS A 179 -10.39 -3.30 11.22
N ILE A 180 -10.37 -3.37 12.55
CA ILE A 180 -9.95 -4.58 13.27
C ILE A 180 -11.20 -5.31 13.74
N VAL A 181 -11.32 -6.58 13.37
CA VAL A 181 -12.49 -7.42 13.63
C VAL A 181 -12.09 -8.70 14.37
N LYS A 182 -13.02 -9.27 15.12
CA LYS A 182 -12.81 -10.56 15.78
C LYS A 182 -12.86 -11.68 14.74
N LYS A 183 -11.93 -12.63 14.81
CA LYS A 183 -11.92 -13.86 14.01
C LYS A 183 -13.04 -14.81 14.42
#